data_AF-A0A3E0QRR8-F1
#
_entry.id   AF-A0A3E0QRR8-F1
#
_cell.length_a   1.000
_cell.length_b   1.000
_cell.length_c   1.000
_cell.angle_alpha   90.00
_cell.angle_beta   90.00
_cell.angle_gamma   90.00
#
_symmetry.space_group_name_H-M   'P 1'
#
loop_
_entity.id
_entity.type
_entity.pdbx_description
1 polymer ?
#
loop_
_entity_poly.entity_id
_entity_poly.type
_entity_poly.pdbx_seq_one_letter_code
_entity_poly.pdbx_strand_id
1 'polypeptide(L)'
;MHTERYLIDIPVRLGGARLNVRDKVVEAAERLARTRPYDRITYADIAKEAGVHWTAVRRHLGSRQDMRNWLQRLQTALETPPADTRTRILEAGAAVFARLGYPNTSLDKVAADAGLTKGAVYWHFSSKQDLFLAILDLHLNRQLRLLPRQLDQTLQSADPESALADWLAAQLCLPGEEDGRPMLFLEFVTSSREPEVRERLQKMHGLMLDGATACIGEMQRRGWVRADLDPQAVTLMVDALLKGLVVEWLIDPGRVQEKDMFRTIARLLWQGMMPQKS
;
A
#
# COMPACT_ATOMS: atom_id res chain seq x y z
N MET A 1 -29.61 14.51 -18.93
CA MET A 1 -29.35 15.84 -18.34
C MET A 1 -28.57 15.64 -17.05
N HIS A 2 -27.39 16.27 -16.97
CA HIS A 2 -26.60 16.61 -15.78
C HIS A 2 -26.19 15.47 -14.82
N THR A 3 -25.01 14.90 -15.08
CA THR A 3 -24.12 14.31 -14.06
C THR A 3 -22.98 15.31 -13.79
N GLU A 4 -23.16 16.15 -12.78
CA GLU A 4 -22.10 17.00 -12.24
C GLU A 4 -21.09 16.15 -11.46
N ARG A 5 -19.84 16.22 -11.90
CA ARG A 5 -18.67 15.64 -11.24
C ARG A 5 -18.28 16.53 -10.08
N TYR A 6 -18.38 16.02 -8.86
CA TYR A 6 -17.66 16.56 -7.72
C TYR A 6 -16.16 16.26 -7.88
N LEU A 7 -15.43 17.18 -8.50
CA LEU A 7 -13.98 17.28 -8.43
C LEU A 7 -13.63 17.99 -7.11
N ILE A 8 -13.10 17.24 -6.16
CA ILE A 8 -12.46 17.82 -4.98
C ILE A 8 -11.07 18.28 -5.42
N ASP A 9 -10.95 19.59 -5.62
CA ASP A 9 -9.69 20.31 -5.80
C ASP A 9 -8.82 20.15 -4.54
N ILE A 10 -7.67 19.49 -4.68
CA ILE A 10 -6.63 19.44 -3.65
C ILE A 10 -5.58 20.48 -4.02
N PRO A 11 -5.26 21.45 -3.15
CA PRO A 11 -4.38 22.54 -3.48
C PRO A 11 -2.95 22.05 -3.71
N VAL A 12 -2.41 22.40 -4.89
CA VAL A 12 -0.99 22.34 -5.20
C VAL A 12 -0.25 23.31 -4.28
N ARG A 13 0.43 22.79 -3.25
CA ARG A 13 1.42 23.59 -2.50
C ARG A 13 2.74 23.61 -3.27
N LEU A 14 2.95 24.69 -4.02
CA LEU A 14 4.27 25.25 -4.29
C LEU A 14 4.84 25.78 -2.97
N GLY A 15 6.01 25.28 -2.55
CA GLY A 15 6.60 25.62 -1.24
C GLY A 15 8.07 25.23 -1.06
N GLY A 16 8.96 25.90 -1.81
CA GLY A 16 10.34 26.28 -1.49
C GLY A 16 11.15 25.62 -0.35
N ALA A 17 11.33 24.30 -0.32
CA ALA A 17 12.45 23.70 0.42
C ALA A 17 13.76 23.93 -0.36
N ARG A 18 14.81 24.48 0.27
CA ARG A 18 16.15 24.54 -0.35
C ARG A 18 16.64 23.10 -0.53
N LEU A 19 16.60 22.61 -1.77
CA LEU A 19 17.19 21.33 -2.15
C LEU A 19 18.63 21.25 -1.65
N ASN A 20 18.98 20.13 -1.00
CA ASN A 20 20.36 19.90 -0.60
C ASN A 20 21.24 19.72 -1.85
N VAL A 21 22.56 19.85 -1.71
CA VAL A 21 23.49 19.80 -2.86
C VAL A 21 23.41 18.47 -3.63
N ARG A 22 23.12 17.35 -2.94
CA ARG A 22 22.96 16.03 -3.56
C ARG A 22 21.69 15.98 -4.41
N ASP A 23 20.57 16.46 -3.90
CA ASP A 23 19.28 16.45 -4.61
C ASP A 23 19.36 17.29 -5.88
N LYS A 24 19.99 18.48 -5.80
CA LYS A 24 20.23 19.33 -6.99
C LYS A 24 21.02 18.63 -8.08
N VAL A 25 22.07 17.88 -7.69
CA VAL A 25 22.92 17.13 -8.63
C VAL A 25 22.14 15.99 -9.28
N VAL A 26 21.33 15.27 -8.50
CA VAL A 26 20.55 14.12 -8.98
C VAL A 26 19.45 14.57 -9.94
N GLU A 27 18.65 15.58 -9.55
CA GLU A 27 17.58 16.12 -10.42
C GLU A 27 18.12 16.69 -11.74
N ALA A 28 19.24 17.41 -11.68
CA ALA A 28 19.88 17.96 -12.87
C ALA A 28 20.29 16.86 -13.86
N ALA A 29 20.86 15.77 -13.34
CA ALA A 29 21.30 14.67 -14.17
C ALA A 29 20.12 13.90 -14.79
N GLU A 30 18.99 13.80 -14.10
CA GLU A 30 17.76 13.21 -14.64
C GLU A 30 17.09 14.04 -15.72
N ARG A 31 17.00 15.36 -15.53
CA ARG A 31 16.49 16.26 -16.56
C ARG A 31 17.30 16.12 -17.85
N LEU A 32 18.62 16.03 -17.72
CA LEU A 32 19.51 15.78 -18.85
C LEU A 32 19.31 14.38 -19.46
N ALA A 33 19.14 13.34 -18.64
CA ALA A 33 18.91 11.97 -19.11
C ALA A 33 17.58 11.77 -19.84
N ARG A 34 16.56 12.61 -19.61
CA ARG A 34 15.29 12.56 -20.37
C ARG A 34 15.38 13.13 -21.79
N THR A 35 16.39 13.97 -22.04
CA THR A 35 16.49 14.76 -23.29
C THR A 35 17.74 14.45 -24.10
N ARG A 36 18.76 13.80 -23.49
CA ARG A 36 20.06 13.53 -24.12
C ARG A 36 20.53 12.12 -23.79
N PRO A 37 21.08 11.35 -24.74
CA PRO A 37 21.72 10.05 -24.48
C PRO A 37 22.77 10.10 -23.35
N TYR A 38 22.81 9.06 -22.51
CA TYR A 38 23.60 8.98 -21.29
C TYR A 38 25.11 9.19 -21.52
N ASP A 39 25.61 8.77 -22.68
CA ASP A 39 27.02 8.83 -23.07
C ASP A 39 27.49 10.26 -23.38
N ARG A 40 26.54 11.15 -23.70
CA ARG A 40 26.75 12.58 -24.02
C ARG A 40 26.61 13.53 -22.82
N ILE A 41 26.28 13.02 -21.64
CA ILE A 41 26.15 13.83 -20.41
C ILE A 41 27.48 13.82 -19.65
N THR A 42 27.96 15.00 -19.26
CA THR A 42 29.21 15.17 -18.51
C THR A 42 28.98 15.77 -17.12
N TYR A 43 29.99 15.71 -16.25
CA TYR A 43 29.94 16.43 -14.97
C TYR A 43 29.74 17.93 -15.13
N ALA A 44 30.27 18.52 -16.19
CA ALA A 44 30.11 19.95 -16.44
C ALA A 44 28.65 20.28 -16.79
N ASP A 45 27.98 19.43 -17.58
CA ASP A 45 26.56 19.60 -17.89
C ASP A 45 25.72 19.53 -16.61
N ILE A 46 25.94 18.52 -15.77
CA ILE A 46 25.19 18.32 -14.52
C ILE A 46 25.48 19.44 -13.52
N ALA A 47 26.75 19.86 -13.39
CA ALA A 47 27.15 20.94 -12.49
C ALA A 47 26.49 22.27 -12.88
N LYS A 48 26.46 22.55 -14.20
CA LYS A 48 25.81 23.75 -14.76
C LYS A 48 24.30 23.73 -14.50
N GLU A 49 23.64 22.62 -14.79
CA GLU A 49 22.19 22.44 -14.60
C GLU A 49 21.78 22.47 -13.11
N ALA A 50 22.63 21.95 -12.22
CA ALA A 50 22.39 21.94 -10.78
C ALA A 50 22.77 23.25 -10.08
N GLY A 51 23.51 24.15 -10.74
CA GLY A 51 24.08 25.36 -10.14
C GLY A 51 25.10 25.05 -9.04
N VAL A 52 25.92 24.01 -9.21
CA VAL A 52 26.94 23.58 -8.24
C VAL A 52 28.31 23.44 -8.89
N HIS A 53 29.37 23.34 -8.08
CA HIS A 53 30.70 23.05 -8.59
C HIS A 53 30.84 21.56 -8.98
N TRP A 54 31.61 21.24 -10.02
CA TRP A 54 31.74 19.88 -10.56
C TRP A 54 32.27 18.85 -9.53
N THR A 55 33.04 19.29 -8.54
CA THR A 55 33.52 18.42 -7.46
C THR A 55 32.38 17.87 -6.59
N ALA A 56 31.27 18.60 -6.45
CA ALA A 56 30.07 18.11 -5.79
C ALA A 56 29.41 16.99 -6.60
N VAL A 57 29.40 17.12 -7.94
CA VAL A 57 28.89 16.07 -8.83
C VAL A 57 29.72 14.79 -8.68
N ARG A 58 31.05 14.88 -8.69
CA ARG A 58 31.94 13.73 -8.46
C ARG A 58 31.77 13.12 -7.05
N ARG A 59 31.58 13.95 -6.03
CA ARG A 59 31.36 13.50 -4.64
C ARG A 59 30.08 12.68 -4.51
N HIS A 60 29.03 13.01 -5.26
CA HIS A 60 27.72 12.39 -5.14
C HIS A 60 27.42 11.30 -6.19
N LEU A 61 27.99 11.40 -7.39
CA LEU A 61 27.77 10.45 -8.49
C LEU A 61 28.96 9.50 -8.74
N GLY A 62 30.03 9.58 -7.93
CA GLY A 62 31.18 8.68 -8.03
C GLY A 62 32.14 9.04 -9.17
N SER A 63 32.83 8.06 -9.74
CA SER A 63 33.73 8.24 -10.89
C SER A 63 32.98 8.50 -12.19
N ARG A 64 33.69 8.91 -13.26
CA ARG A 64 33.04 9.20 -14.56
C ARG A 64 32.38 7.94 -15.13
N GLN A 65 32.97 6.78 -14.86
CA GLN A 65 32.39 5.50 -15.24
C GLN A 65 31.15 5.17 -14.40
N ASP A 66 31.18 5.46 -13.09
CA ASP A 66 30.02 5.27 -12.21
C ASP A 66 28.83 6.14 -12.65
N MET A 67 29.08 7.42 -12.93
CA MET A 67 28.08 8.33 -13.46
C MET A 67 27.50 7.85 -14.80
N ARG A 68 28.35 7.40 -15.73
CA ARG A 68 27.89 6.88 -17.03
C ARG A 68 27.06 5.62 -16.90
N ASN A 69 27.51 4.67 -16.08
CA ASN A 69 26.76 3.46 -15.80
C ASN A 69 25.40 3.80 -15.16
N TRP A 70 25.40 4.76 -14.23
CA TRP A 70 24.18 5.24 -13.56
C TRP A 70 23.20 5.90 -14.54
N LEU A 71 23.66 6.80 -15.40
CA LEU A 71 22.84 7.45 -16.42
C LEU A 71 22.30 6.44 -17.47
N GLN A 72 23.10 5.45 -17.86
CA GLN A 72 22.68 4.40 -18.78
C GLN A 72 21.49 3.62 -18.20
N ARG A 73 21.62 3.20 -16.93
CA ARG A 73 20.55 2.47 -16.23
C ARG A 73 19.29 3.31 -16.04
N LEU A 74 19.47 4.61 -15.76
CA LEU A 74 18.37 5.56 -15.65
C LEU A 74 17.60 5.65 -16.97
N GLN A 75 18.27 5.72 -18.11
CA GLN A 75 17.61 5.75 -19.42
C GLN A 75 16.91 4.43 -19.76
N THR A 76 17.56 3.30 -19.52
CA THR A 76 16.92 1.99 -19.71
C THR A 76 15.65 1.83 -18.86
N ALA A 77 15.64 2.37 -17.64
CA ALA A 77 14.44 2.39 -16.79
C ALA A 77 13.34 3.34 -17.30
N LEU A 78 13.71 4.44 -17.97
CA LEU A 78 12.77 5.38 -18.60
C LEU A 78 12.19 4.84 -19.92
N GLU A 79 12.85 3.88 -20.57
CA GLU A 79 12.47 3.28 -21.86
C GLU A 79 11.50 2.08 -21.74
N THR A 80 11.20 1.58 -20.55
CA THR A 80 10.31 0.42 -20.35
C THR A 80 8.83 0.84 -20.21
N PRO A 81 7.86 0.25 -20.97
CA PRO A 81 6.42 0.54 -20.82
C PRO A 81 5.82 0.04 -19.48
N PRO A 82 4.70 0.60 -19.01
CA PRO A 82 4.42 0.75 -17.58
C PRO A 82 3.71 -0.45 -16.94
N ALA A 83 4.45 -1.20 -16.12
CA ALA A 83 4.27 -1.00 -14.69
C ALA A 83 5.35 0.03 -14.29
N ASP A 84 4.93 1.20 -13.81
CA ASP A 84 5.84 2.28 -13.39
C ASP A 84 7.00 1.69 -12.59
N THR A 85 8.24 2.07 -12.86
CA THR A 85 9.42 1.63 -12.08
C THR A 85 9.16 1.82 -10.58
N ARG A 86 8.40 2.86 -10.22
CA ARG A 86 7.88 3.06 -8.86
C ARG A 86 7.05 1.89 -8.33
N THR A 87 6.13 1.34 -9.13
CA THR A 87 5.29 0.18 -8.77
C THR A 87 6.14 -1.04 -8.49
N ARG A 88 7.15 -1.33 -9.34
CA ARG A 88 8.09 -2.44 -9.10
C ARG A 88 8.85 -2.27 -7.79
N ILE A 89 9.25 -1.05 -7.45
CA ILE A 89 9.92 -0.75 -6.18
C ILE A 89 8.96 -0.95 -5.00
N LEU A 90 7.69 -0.55 -5.13
CA LEU A 90 6.68 -0.76 -4.10
C LEU A 90 6.39 -2.25 -3.86
N GLU A 91 6.30 -3.05 -4.93
CA GLU A 91 6.08 -4.49 -4.85
C GLU A 91 7.26 -5.23 -4.22
N ALA A 92 8.48 -4.98 -4.70
CA ALA A 92 9.69 -5.52 -4.09
C ALA A 92 9.86 -5.04 -2.64
N GLY A 93 9.58 -3.76 -2.38
CA GLY A 93 9.59 -3.18 -1.04
C GLY A 93 8.63 -3.91 -0.12
N ALA A 94 7.38 -4.13 -0.54
CA ALA A 94 6.37 -4.86 0.22
C ALA A 94 6.83 -6.28 0.57
N ALA A 95 7.38 -7.01 -0.38
CA ALA A 95 7.91 -8.37 -0.16
C ALA A 95 9.11 -8.37 0.80
N VAL A 96 10.05 -7.43 0.66
CA VAL A 96 11.22 -7.32 1.54
C VAL A 96 10.81 -6.94 2.96
N PHE A 97 9.89 -5.99 3.14
CA PHE A 97 9.35 -5.63 4.45
C PHE A 97 8.59 -6.78 5.10
N ALA A 98 7.76 -7.52 4.34
CA ALA A 98 7.06 -8.69 4.84
C ALA A 98 8.02 -9.80 5.33
N ARG A 99 9.13 -10.01 4.59
CA ARG A 99 10.09 -11.08 4.87
C ARG A 99 11.10 -10.74 5.96
N LEU A 100 11.55 -9.49 6.02
CA LEU A 100 12.66 -9.07 6.91
C LEU A 100 12.21 -8.19 8.08
N GLY A 101 10.98 -7.68 8.05
CA GLY A 101 10.47 -6.66 8.94
C GLY A 101 11.05 -5.27 8.65
N TYR A 102 10.43 -4.25 9.24
CA TYR A 102 10.87 -2.87 9.10
C TYR A 102 12.32 -2.63 9.58
N PRO A 103 12.80 -3.16 10.73
CA PRO A 103 14.14 -2.88 11.23
C PRO A 103 15.26 -3.38 10.30
N ASN A 104 15.10 -4.58 9.73
CA ASN A 104 16.15 -5.22 8.93
C ASN A 104 16.07 -4.89 7.43
N THR A 105 15.10 -4.09 7.00
CA THR A 105 14.97 -3.65 5.60
C THR A 105 15.83 -2.42 5.32
N SER A 106 16.28 -2.25 4.07
CA SER A 106 16.95 -1.04 3.57
C SER A 106 16.63 -0.82 2.10
N LEU A 107 16.76 0.41 1.60
CA LEU A 107 16.56 0.71 0.17
C LEU A 107 17.53 -0.07 -0.73
N ASP A 108 18.72 -0.40 -0.22
CA ASP A 108 19.69 -1.23 -0.93
C ASP A 108 19.22 -2.68 -1.10
N LYS A 109 18.59 -3.25 -0.06
CA LYS A 109 17.99 -4.59 -0.14
C LYS A 109 16.80 -4.61 -1.08
N VAL A 110 15.97 -3.56 -1.06
CA VAL A 110 14.84 -3.40 -2.00
C VAL A 110 15.33 -3.26 -3.43
N ALA A 111 16.42 -2.50 -3.67
CA ALA A 111 17.00 -2.39 -5.01
C ALA A 111 17.47 -3.75 -5.53
N ALA A 112 18.16 -4.53 -4.70
CA ALA A 112 18.61 -5.87 -5.05
C ALA A 112 17.43 -6.81 -5.38
N ASP A 113 16.37 -6.78 -4.56
CA ASP A 113 15.17 -7.61 -4.75
C ASP A 113 14.38 -7.21 -6.00
N ALA A 114 14.25 -5.90 -6.27
CA ALA A 114 13.57 -5.37 -7.45
C ALA A 114 14.32 -5.60 -8.77
N GLY A 115 15.56 -6.10 -8.72
CA GLY A 115 16.46 -6.16 -9.88
C GLY A 115 16.82 -4.77 -10.42
N LEU A 116 16.83 -3.76 -9.53
CA LEU A 116 17.09 -2.36 -9.85
C LEU A 116 18.40 -1.90 -9.23
N THR A 117 18.90 -0.78 -9.71
CA THR A 117 20.11 -0.19 -9.13
C THR A 117 19.75 0.70 -7.95
N LYS A 118 20.67 0.83 -6.98
CA LYS A 118 20.45 1.69 -5.81
C LYS A 118 19.95 3.08 -6.22
N GLY A 119 20.62 3.71 -7.19
CA GLY A 119 20.25 5.04 -7.69
C GLY A 119 18.82 5.13 -8.22
N ALA A 120 18.29 4.08 -8.85
CA ALA A 120 16.91 4.07 -9.31
C ALA A 120 15.91 4.04 -8.14
N VAL A 121 16.21 3.32 -7.05
CA VAL A 121 15.35 3.30 -5.85
C VAL A 121 15.43 4.61 -5.08
N TYR A 122 16.65 5.15 -4.86
CA TYR A 122 16.85 6.44 -4.19
C TYR A 122 16.25 7.62 -4.97
N TRP A 123 16.01 7.46 -6.27
CA TRP A 123 15.29 8.46 -7.06
C TRP A 123 13.82 8.58 -6.65
N HIS A 124 13.14 7.44 -6.50
CA HIS A 124 11.73 7.40 -6.16
C HIS A 124 11.46 7.59 -4.67
N PHE A 125 12.40 7.18 -3.81
CA PHE A 125 12.23 7.19 -2.37
C PHE A 125 13.48 7.71 -1.67
N SER A 126 13.30 8.80 -0.94
CA SER A 126 14.37 9.50 -0.23
C SER A 126 14.88 8.72 0.98
N SER A 127 14.03 7.84 1.55
CA SER A 127 14.34 7.06 2.75
C SER A 127 13.55 5.74 2.80
N LYS A 128 13.97 4.85 3.71
CA LYS A 128 13.21 3.62 4.04
C LYS A 128 11.80 3.93 4.53
N GLN A 129 11.65 4.99 5.33
CA GLN A 129 10.36 5.41 5.89
C GLN A 129 9.42 5.91 4.79
N ASP A 130 9.93 6.72 3.87
CA ASP A 130 9.20 7.23 2.70
C ASP A 130 8.65 6.07 1.84
N LEU A 131 9.51 5.08 1.53
CA LEU A 131 9.07 3.85 0.86
C LEU A 131 8.00 3.10 1.66
N PHE A 132 8.20 2.91 2.96
CA PHE A 132 7.27 2.18 3.82
C PHE A 132 5.87 2.84 3.87
N LEU A 133 5.83 4.17 4.01
CA LEU A 133 4.58 4.93 3.99
C LEU A 133 3.90 4.87 2.62
N ALA A 134 4.66 4.92 1.53
CA ALA A 134 4.10 4.78 0.20
C ALA A 134 3.51 3.37 -0.05
N ILE A 135 4.12 2.32 0.49
CA ILE A 135 3.58 0.96 0.44
C ILE A 135 2.32 0.86 1.29
N LEU A 136 2.32 1.45 2.50
CA LEU A 136 1.14 1.55 3.34
C LEU A 136 0.00 2.24 2.59
N ASP A 137 0.23 3.42 2.01
CA ASP A 137 -0.77 4.15 1.24
C ASP A 137 -1.28 3.32 0.05
N LEU A 138 -0.40 2.61 -0.67
CA LEU A 138 -0.82 1.72 -1.76
C LEU A 138 -1.72 0.59 -1.24
N HIS A 139 -1.34 -0.07 -0.15
CA HIS A 139 -2.11 -1.15 0.45
C HIS A 139 -3.49 -0.66 0.92
N LEU A 140 -3.52 0.43 1.68
CA LEU A 140 -4.74 1.02 2.21
C LEU A 140 -5.69 1.50 1.08
N ASN A 141 -5.16 2.14 0.04
CA ASN A 141 -5.96 2.58 -1.11
C ASN A 141 -6.53 1.40 -1.91
N ARG A 142 -5.82 0.28 -2.01
CA ARG A 142 -6.35 -0.93 -2.65
C ARG A 142 -7.57 -1.45 -1.88
N GLN A 143 -7.50 -1.48 -0.55
CA GLN A 143 -8.63 -1.92 0.29
C GLN A 143 -9.86 -1.02 0.13
N LEU A 144 -9.69 0.31 0.17
CA LEU A 144 -10.82 1.23 -0.04
C LEU A 144 -11.47 1.10 -1.42
N ARG A 145 -10.67 0.84 -2.46
CA ARG A 145 -11.22 0.68 -3.82
C ARG A 145 -12.09 -0.57 -3.94
N LEU A 146 -11.81 -1.60 -3.15
CA LEU A 146 -12.58 -2.84 -3.14
C LEU A 146 -13.83 -2.74 -2.28
N LEU A 147 -13.84 -1.88 -1.25
CA LEU A 147 -14.91 -1.79 -0.27
C LEU A 147 -16.31 -1.58 -0.89
N PRO A 148 -16.58 -0.60 -1.77
CA PRO A 148 -17.93 -0.40 -2.31
C PRO A 148 -18.46 -1.64 -3.03
N ARG A 149 -17.60 -2.29 -3.84
CA ARG A 149 -17.96 -3.51 -4.55
C ARG A 149 -18.27 -4.66 -3.60
N GLN A 150 -17.50 -4.81 -2.52
CA GLN A 150 -17.74 -5.85 -1.51
C GLN A 150 -19.08 -5.61 -0.80
N LEU A 151 -19.36 -4.37 -0.38
CA LEU A 151 -20.63 -4.01 0.27
C LEU A 151 -21.82 -4.25 -0.67
N ASP A 152 -21.73 -3.84 -1.92
CA ASP A 152 -22.78 -4.05 -2.93
C ASP A 152 -23.04 -5.55 -3.16
N GLN A 153 -22.00 -6.36 -3.27
CA GLN A 153 -22.13 -7.82 -3.42
C GLN A 153 -22.85 -8.45 -2.23
N THR A 154 -22.52 -8.03 -1.01
CA THR A 154 -23.20 -8.53 0.19
C THR A 154 -24.67 -8.11 0.21
N LEU A 155 -24.97 -6.85 -0.13
CA LEU A 155 -26.35 -6.33 -0.14
C LEU A 155 -27.22 -6.87 -1.28
N GLN A 156 -26.62 -7.47 -2.30
CA GLN A 156 -27.35 -8.08 -3.43
C GLN A 156 -27.43 -9.61 -3.35
N SER A 157 -26.79 -10.22 -2.34
CA SER A 157 -26.80 -11.68 -2.21
C SER A 157 -28.20 -12.21 -1.89
N ALA A 158 -28.59 -13.27 -2.60
CA ALA A 158 -29.79 -14.06 -2.27
C ALA A 158 -29.60 -14.93 -1.01
N ASP A 159 -28.34 -15.20 -0.65
CA ASP A 159 -27.96 -15.95 0.56
C ASP A 159 -26.90 -15.14 1.33
N PRO A 160 -27.32 -14.31 2.31
CA PRO A 160 -26.41 -13.48 3.08
C PRO A 160 -25.45 -14.28 3.99
N GLU A 161 -25.84 -15.47 4.47
CA GLU A 161 -24.96 -16.33 5.29
C GLU A 161 -23.80 -16.83 4.44
N SER A 162 -24.09 -17.36 3.25
CA SER A 162 -23.05 -17.80 2.32
C SER A 162 -22.18 -16.64 1.84
N ALA A 163 -22.77 -15.47 1.56
CA ALA A 163 -22.00 -14.29 1.19
C ALA A 163 -21.07 -13.79 2.31
N LEU A 164 -21.48 -13.89 3.58
CA LEU A 164 -20.62 -13.59 4.71
C LEU A 164 -19.46 -14.59 4.81
N ALA A 165 -19.72 -15.89 4.59
CA ALA A 165 -18.67 -16.91 4.58
C ALA A 165 -17.63 -16.65 3.48
N ASP A 166 -18.09 -16.36 2.26
CA ASP A 166 -17.23 -16.04 1.12
C ASP A 166 -16.43 -14.76 1.37
N TRP A 167 -17.05 -13.74 1.97
CA TRP A 167 -16.36 -12.51 2.34
C TRP A 167 -15.29 -12.74 3.41
N LEU A 168 -15.61 -13.45 4.50
CA LEU A 168 -14.63 -13.80 5.55
C LEU A 168 -13.46 -14.59 4.98
N ALA A 169 -13.76 -15.57 4.11
CA ALA A 169 -12.74 -16.33 3.41
C ALA A 169 -11.88 -15.41 2.54
N ALA A 170 -12.45 -14.49 1.77
CA ALA A 170 -11.69 -13.56 0.93
C ALA A 170 -10.79 -12.58 1.72
N GLN A 171 -11.13 -12.25 2.97
CA GLN A 171 -10.29 -11.41 3.82
C GLN A 171 -9.00 -12.12 4.29
N LEU A 172 -9.02 -13.46 4.39
CA LEU A 172 -7.91 -14.28 4.88
C LEU A 172 -7.21 -15.06 3.75
N CYS A 173 -7.96 -15.56 2.78
CA CYS A 173 -7.48 -16.17 1.55
C CYS A 173 -7.06 -15.10 0.56
N LEU A 174 -5.84 -14.63 0.75
CA LEU A 174 -5.09 -13.92 -0.27
C LEU A 174 -4.53 -14.97 -1.24
N PRO A 175 -4.71 -14.85 -2.57
CA PRO A 175 -4.16 -15.84 -3.49
C PRO A 175 -2.63 -15.90 -3.36
N GLY A 176 -2.11 -17.09 -2.99
CA GLY A 176 -0.69 -17.46 -3.04
C GLY A 176 -0.01 -17.63 -1.68
N GLU A 177 0.64 -18.79 -1.48
CA GLU A 177 1.51 -19.11 -0.32
C GLU A 177 2.75 -18.19 -0.21
N GLU A 178 2.96 -17.27 -1.17
CA GLU A 178 4.15 -16.43 -1.29
C GLU A 178 3.94 -14.94 -0.96
N ASP A 179 2.72 -14.49 -0.62
CA ASP A 179 2.42 -13.06 -0.73
C ASP A 179 2.91 -12.17 0.43
N GLY A 180 3.28 -12.74 1.58
CA GLY A 180 3.80 -11.96 2.73
C GLY A 180 2.86 -10.85 3.26
N ARG A 181 1.67 -10.67 2.69
CA ARG A 181 0.70 -9.61 3.01
C ARG A 181 0.27 -9.59 4.48
N PRO A 182 -0.02 -10.73 5.14
CA PRO A 182 -0.30 -10.74 6.58
C PRO A 182 0.88 -10.25 7.43
N MET A 183 2.10 -10.62 7.06
CA MET A 183 3.31 -10.11 7.72
C MET A 183 3.48 -8.61 7.49
N LEU A 184 3.25 -8.13 6.26
CA LEU A 184 3.30 -6.70 5.97
C LEU A 184 2.26 -5.89 6.78
N PHE A 185 1.04 -6.43 6.91
CA PHE A 185 0.02 -5.82 7.77
C PHE A 185 0.47 -5.76 9.24
N LEU A 186 1.03 -6.85 9.77
CA LEU A 186 1.59 -6.86 11.12
C LEU A 186 2.69 -5.80 11.27
N GLU A 187 3.58 -5.65 10.30
CA GLU A 187 4.63 -4.62 10.30
C GLU A 187 4.04 -3.21 10.34
N PHE A 188 2.94 -2.94 9.64
CA PHE A 188 2.25 -1.65 9.76
C PHE A 188 1.71 -1.43 11.17
N VAL A 189 1.07 -2.44 11.75
CA VAL A 189 0.50 -2.36 13.10
C VAL A 189 1.58 -2.17 14.17
N THR A 190 2.68 -2.92 14.11
CA THR A 190 3.79 -2.79 15.08
C THR A 190 4.53 -1.46 14.94
N SER A 191 4.54 -0.89 13.74
CA SER A 191 5.09 0.44 13.43
C SER A 191 4.16 1.61 13.79
N SER A 192 2.95 1.37 14.31
CA SER A 192 1.99 2.41 14.74
C SER A 192 2.45 3.26 15.93
N ARG A 193 3.60 2.93 16.52
CA ARG A 193 4.27 3.82 17.49
C ARG A 193 4.69 5.14 16.82
N GLU A 194 5.04 5.09 15.54
CA GLU A 194 5.35 6.26 14.73
C GLU A 194 4.06 7.07 14.42
N PRO A 195 4.02 8.38 14.73
CA PRO A 195 2.80 9.19 14.56
C PRO A 195 2.23 9.16 13.13
N GLU A 196 3.09 9.22 12.12
CA GLU A 196 2.67 9.27 10.71
C GLU A 196 2.03 7.96 10.23
N VAL A 197 2.52 6.83 10.74
CA VAL A 197 1.96 5.49 10.45
C VAL A 197 0.64 5.34 11.17
N ARG A 198 0.57 5.75 12.44
CA ARG A 198 -0.65 5.72 13.25
C ARG A 198 -1.77 6.53 12.62
N GLU A 199 -1.49 7.76 12.19
CA GLU A 199 -2.49 8.64 11.57
C GLU A 199 -3.08 8.03 10.30
N ARG A 200 -2.24 7.49 9.40
CA ARG A 200 -2.70 6.81 8.18
C ARG A 200 -3.55 5.58 8.48
N LEU A 201 -3.12 4.74 9.42
CA LEU A 201 -3.87 3.57 9.85
C LEU A 201 -5.21 3.94 10.48
N GLN A 202 -5.23 4.95 11.37
CA GLN A 202 -6.46 5.42 12.02
C GLN A 202 -7.46 5.96 11.01
N LYS A 203 -7.01 6.86 10.13
CA LYS A 203 -7.86 7.43 9.07
C LYS A 203 -8.48 6.33 8.21
N MET A 204 -7.66 5.37 7.79
CA MET A 204 -8.11 4.29 6.93
C MET A 204 -9.07 3.34 7.64
N HIS A 205 -8.72 2.91 8.84
CA HIS A 205 -9.53 2.01 9.63
C HIS A 205 -10.89 2.64 9.94
N GLY A 206 -10.94 3.94 10.24
CA GLY A 206 -12.18 4.69 10.36
C GLY A 206 -13.06 4.59 9.12
N LEU A 207 -12.52 4.91 7.93
CA LEU A 207 -13.28 4.83 6.67
C LEU A 207 -13.83 3.43 6.39
N MET A 208 -13.05 2.38 6.68
CA MET A 208 -13.49 0.99 6.51
C MET A 208 -14.61 0.63 7.48
N LEU A 209 -14.46 0.99 8.76
CA LEU A 209 -15.48 0.73 9.79
C LEU A 209 -16.76 1.52 9.53
N ASP A 210 -16.68 2.78 9.10
CA ASP A 210 -17.84 3.59 8.78
C ASP A 210 -18.65 2.98 7.62
N GLY A 211 -17.95 2.53 6.56
CA GLY A 211 -18.60 1.86 5.43
C GLY A 211 -19.27 0.55 5.82
N ALA A 212 -18.60 -0.28 6.63
CA ALA A 212 -19.18 -1.53 7.13
C ALA A 212 -20.36 -1.29 8.09
N THR A 213 -20.26 -0.30 8.97
CA THR A 213 -21.33 0.12 9.88
C THR A 213 -22.57 0.56 9.11
N ALA A 214 -22.39 1.36 8.05
CA ALA A 214 -23.47 1.77 7.17
C ALA A 214 -24.15 0.58 6.47
N CYS A 215 -23.36 -0.43 6.08
CA CYS A 215 -23.88 -1.66 5.47
C CYS A 215 -24.75 -2.46 6.46
N ILE A 216 -24.32 -2.63 7.71
CA ILE A 216 -25.13 -3.27 8.75
C ILE A 216 -26.44 -2.48 8.98
N GLY A 217 -26.39 -1.14 9.01
CA GLY A 217 -27.58 -0.30 9.11
C GLY A 217 -28.55 -0.45 7.93
N GLU A 218 -28.04 -0.62 6.70
CA GLU A 218 -28.87 -0.97 5.53
C GLU A 218 -29.52 -2.35 5.68
N MET A 219 -28.78 -3.36 6.15
CA MET A 219 -29.33 -4.69 6.41
C MET A 219 -30.42 -4.67 7.47
N GLN A 220 -30.29 -3.84 8.52
CA GLN A 220 -31.34 -3.63 9.51
C GLN A 220 -32.59 -3.01 8.91
N ARG A 221 -32.45 -1.98 8.06
CA ARG A 221 -33.58 -1.36 7.36
C ARG A 221 -34.32 -2.34 6.43
N ARG A 222 -33.61 -3.32 5.87
CA ARG A 222 -34.20 -4.41 5.07
C ARG A 222 -34.81 -5.54 5.91
N GLY A 223 -34.64 -5.50 7.23
CA GLY A 223 -35.08 -6.55 8.14
C GLY A 223 -34.26 -7.83 8.06
N TRP A 224 -33.04 -7.78 7.51
CA TRP A 224 -32.13 -8.94 7.44
C TRP A 224 -31.32 -9.13 8.72
N VAL A 225 -31.05 -8.03 9.42
CA VAL A 225 -30.38 -7.98 10.72
C VAL A 225 -31.36 -7.37 11.73
N ARG A 226 -31.37 -7.90 12.95
CA ARG A 226 -32.21 -7.41 14.05
C ARG A 226 -31.88 -5.96 14.41
N ALA A 227 -32.92 -5.17 14.69
CA ALA A 227 -32.82 -3.72 14.86
C ALA A 227 -32.29 -3.27 16.24
N ASP A 228 -32.21 -4.16 17.21
CA ASP A 228 -31.74 -3.88 18.57
C ASP A 228 -30.23 -4.07 18.75
N LEU A 229 -29.52 -4.55 17.72
CA LEU A 229 -28.06 -4.56 17.71
C LEU A 229 -27.50 -3.18 17.35
N ASP A 230 -26.46 -2.76 18.06
CA ASP A 230 -25.65 -1.60 17.68
C ASP A 230 -24.79 -1.94 16.44
N PRO A 231 -25.00 -1.29 15.28
CA PRO A 231 -24.23 -1.55 14.06
C PRO A 231 -22.72 -1.35 14.23
N GLN A 232 -22.32 -0.39 15.06
CA GLN A 232 -20.90 -0.11 15.29
C GLN A 232 -20.25 -1.23 16.10
N ALA A 233 -20.92 -1.71 17.15
CA ALA A 233 -20.45 -2.83 17.95
C ALA A 233 -20.32 -4.12 17.12
N VAL A 234 -21.31 -4.42 16.27
CA VAL A 234 -21.26 -5.58 15.36
C VAL A 234 -20.08 -5.47 14.41
N THR A 235 -19.89 -4.29 13.80
CA THR A 235 -18.79 -4.04 12.87
C THR A 235 -17.43 -4.21 13.53
N LEU A 236 -17.24 -3.65 14.73
CA LEU A 236 -16.02 -3.78 15.51
C LEU A 236 -15.75 -5.23 15.92
N MET A 237 -16.79 -5.98 16.29
CA MET A 237 -16.66 -7.41 16.64
C MET A 237 -16.15 -8.22 15.44
N VAL A 238 -16.72 -8.02 14.25
CA VAL A 238 -16.30 -8.72 13.03
C VAL A 238 -14.87 -8.32 12.62
N ASP A 239 -14.53 -7.03 12.69
CA ASP A 239 -13.17 -6.53 12.41
C ASP A 239 -12.13 -7.11 13.40
N ALA A 240 -12.47 -7.18 14.70
CA ALA A 240 -11.60 -7.77 15.71
C ALA A 240 -11.41 -9.27 15.49
N LEU A 241 -12.48 -10.00 15.14
CA LEU A 241 -12.42 -11.41 14.81
C LEU A 241 -11.49 -11.68 13.63
N LEU A 242 -11.61 -10.92 12.54
CA LEU A 242 -10.74 -11.04 11.36
C LEU A 242 -9.27 -10.82 11.72
N LYS A 243 -8.97 -9.77 12.49
CA LYS A 243 -7.60 -9.50 12.96
C LYS A 243 -7.07 -10.62 13.84
N GLY A 244 -7.91 -11.20 14.70
CA GLY A 244 -7.57 -12.38 15.50
C GLY A 244 -7.23 -13.59 14.64
N LEU A 245 -8.03 -13.85 13.59
CA LEU A 245 -7.78 -14.94 12.64
C LEU A 245 -6.47 -14.77 11.87
N VAL A 246 -6.08 -13.52 11.55
CA VAL A 246 -4.75 -13.24 10.96
C VAL A 246 -3.63 -13.61 11.93
N VAL A 247 -3.78 -13.30 13.22
CA VAL A 247 -2.79 -13.69 14.24
C VAL A 247 -2.71 -15.21 14.41
N GLU A 248 -3.86 -15.91 14.48
CA GLU A 248 -3.89 -17.37 14.52
C GLU A 248 -3.23 -17.99 13.29
N TRP A 249 -3.48 -17.43 12.10
CA TRP A 249 -2.84 -17.88 10.86
C TRP A 249 -1.32 -17.70 10.89
N LEU A 250 -0.83 -16.60 11.48
CA LEU A 250 0.61 -16.36 11.63
C LEU A 250 1.29 -17.36 12.58
N ILE A 251 0.55 -17.92 13.55
CA ILE A 251 1.07 -18.90 14.51
C ILE A 251 1.05 -20.30 13.88
N ASP A 252 -0.06 -20.70 13.27
CA ASP A 252 -0.22 -22.00 12.60
C ASP A 252 -1.13 -21.86 11.37
N PRO A 253 -0.53 -21.63 10.17
CA PRO A 253 -1.30 -21.48 8.94
C PRO A 253 -2.16 -22.68 8.60
N GLY A 254 -1.76 -23.90 9.01
CA GLY A 254 -2.49 -25.13 8.71
C GLY A 254 -3.83 -25.20 9.46
N ARG A 255 -3.91 -24.56 10.64
CA ARG A 255 -5.10 -24.55 11.49
C ARG A 255 -6.22 -23.64 10.97
N VAL A 256 -5.88 -22.60 10.22
CA VAL A 256 -6.82 -21.60 9.68
C VAL A 256 -7.28 -21.95 8.25
N GLN A 257 -6.80 -23.05 7.67
CA GLN A 257 -7.16 -23.53 6.33
C GLN A 257 -8.27 -24.60 6.33
N GLU A 258 -8.88 -24.87 7.48
CA GLU A 258 -9.96 -25.86 7.58
C GLU A 258 -11.17 -25.40 6.75
N LYS A 259 -11.56 -26.20 5.74
CA LYS A 259 -12.50 -25.82 4.66
C LYS A 259 -13.85 -25.29 5.16
N ASP A 260 -14.31 -25.74 6.32
CA ASP A 260 -15.62 -25.39 6.86
C ASP A 260 -15.56 -24.37 8.01
N MET A 261 -14.37 -23.89 8.38
CA MET A 261 -14.19 -22.92 9.47
C MET A 261 -14.93 -21.60 9.17
N PHE A 262 -14.71 -21.01 7.99
CA PHE A 262 -15.37 -19.74 7.62
C PHE A 262 -16.89 -19.86 7.53
N ARG A 263 -17.40 -21.00 7.04
CA ARG A 263 -18.83 -21.29 7.03
C ARG A 263 -19.40 -21.40 8.44
N THR A 264 -18.68 -22.06 9.34
CA THR A 264 -19.10 -22.22 10.74
C THR A 264 -19.14 -20.86 11.45
N ILE A 265 -18.09 -20.05 11.28
CA ILE A 265 -18.02 -18.69 11.82
C ILE A 265 -19.15 -17.83 11.25
N ALA A 266 -19.33 -17.82 9.92
CA ALA A 266 -20.38 -17.06 9.26
C ALA A 266 -21.77 -17.46 9.76
N ARG A 267 -22.04 -18.77 9.90
CA ARG A 267 -23.30 -19.26 10.45
C ARG A 267 -23.55 -18.77 11.87
N LEU A 268 -22.57 -18.87 12.75
CA LEU A 268 -22.71 -18.41 14.14
C LEU A 268 -22.98 -16.91 14.21
N LEU A 269 -22.23 -16.11 13.44
CA LEU A 269 -22.43 -14.67 13.36
C LEU A 269 -23.81 -14.36 12.78
N TRP A 270 -24.18 -14.99 11.67
CA TRP A 270 -25.45 -14.75 10.97
C TRP A 270 -26.65 -15.11 11.84
N GLN A 271 -26.64 -16.27 12.50
CA GLN A 271 -27.69 -16.68 13.41
C GLN A 271 -27.85 -15.73 14.61
N GLY A 272 -26.75 -15.14 15.10
CA GLY A 272 -26.80 -14.12 16.15
C GLY A 272 -27.40 -12.79 15.68
N MET A 273 -27.27 -12.48 14.40
CA MET A 273 -27.70 -11.21 13.80
C MET A 273 -29.09 -11.25 13.17
N MET A 274 -29.54 -12.41 12.65
CA MET A 274 -30.83 -12.52 11.97
C MET A 274 -32.01 -12.30 12.93
N PRO A 275 -33.16 -11.79 12.44
CA PRO A 275 -34.38 -11.74 13.23
C PRO A 275 -34.79 -13.15 13.69
N GLN A 276 -35.13 -13.29 14.96
CA GLN A 276 -35.72 -14.54 15.45
C GLN A 276 -37.15 -14.65 14.92
N LYS A 277 -37.50 -15.80 14.34
CA LYS A 277 -38.90 -16.12 14.05
C LYS A 277 -39.62 -16.24 15.40
N SER A 278 -40.60 -15.36 15.62
CA SER A 278 -41.55 -15.49 16.74
C SER A 278 -42.37 -16.76 16.63
#